data_AF-A0AAJ6T061-F1
#
_entry.id   AF-A0AAJ6T061-F1
#
_cell.length_a   1.000
_cell.length_b   1.000
_cell.length_c   1.000
_cell.angle_alpha   90.00
_cell.angle_beta   90.00
_cell.angle_gamma   90.00
#
_symmetry.space_group_name_H-M   'P 1'
#
loop_
_entity.id
_entity.type
_entity.pdbx_description
1 polymer ?
#
loop_
_entity_poly.entity_id
_entity_poly.type
_entity_poly.pdbx_seq_one_letter_code
_entity_poly.pdbx_strand_id
1 'polypeptide(L)'
;MASNQLTIVICSLLLLPLAFLSTAAYDETTPTKPVEKKVDVVVEGMVYCQSCKYSGSWSLTEAEPIPSAKVSVICKNFKKEVTYYKAYETNAYGYFYAQLDDFKMSNNILDHPLHGCHVKLVSSALANCSLLSNVNYGLYGAPLRFENKVLRGSNYEAVIYAAGPLAFQPAQCAPETHV
;
A
#
# COMPACT_ATOMS: atom_id res chain seq x y z
N MET A 1 65.99 -2.03 -77.30
CA MET A 1 65.33 -0.78 -76.86
C MET A 1 65.27 -0.84 -75.35
N ALA A 2 66.11 -0.01 -74.72
CA ALA A 2 66.17 0.27 -73.29
C ALA A 2 64.89 1.03 -72.87
N SER A 3 64.50 1.29 -71.62
CA SER A 3 65.07 1.13 -70.29
C SER A 3 63.92 1.36 -69.31
N ASN A 4 63.99 0.70 -68.17
CA ASN A 4 63.40 1.11 -66.90
C ASN A 4 63.65 2.61 -66.60
N GLN A 5 62.66 3.36 -66.11
CA GLN A 5 62.90 4.62 -65.39
C GLN A 5 61.87 4.83 -64.27
N LEU A 6 62.42 4.79 -63.07
CA LEU A 6 61.87 5.15 -61.79
C LEU A 6 62.06 6.67 -61.64
N THR A 7 61.00 7.46 -61.44
CA THR A 7 61.12 8.86 -61.02
C THR A 7 60.47 9.06 -59.66
N ILE A 8 61.32 8.96 -58.64
CA ILE A 8 61.19 9.60 -57.33
C ILE A 8 61.65 11.05 -57.48
N VAL A 9 60.95 12.02 -56.87
CA VAL A 9 61.40 13.32 -56.27
C VAL A 9 60.12 14.15 -56.05
N ILE A 10 59.54 14.18 -54.84
CA ILE A 10 59.92 14.94 -53.63
C ILE A 10 59.50 16.42 -53.68
N CYS A 11 58.55 16.72 -52.78
CA CYS A 11 58.31 17.95 -52.02
C CYS A 11 57.95 19.28 -52.68
N SER A 12 57.01 19.93 -51.98
CA SER A 12 56.85 21.39 -51.79
C SER A 12 56.18 22.12 -52.97
N LEU A 13 55.14 22.93 -52.85
CA LEU A 13 54.49 23.67 -51.76
C LEU A 13 52.99 23.79 -52.14
N LEU A 14 52.01 23.80 -51.24
CA LEU A 14 51.49 25.04 -50.63
C LEU A 14 50.38 24.70 -49.62
N LEU A 15 50.46 25.39 -48.49
CA LEU A 15 49.61 25.33 -47.31
C LEU A 15 48.14 25.72 -47.58
N LEU A 16 47.19 25.01 -46.98
CA LEU A 16 45.91 25.59 -46.53
C LEU A 16 45.37 24.85 -45.28
N PRO A 17 44.70 25.57 -44.37
CA PRO A 17 44.88 25.42 -42.92
C PRO A 17 43.95 24.41 -42.24
N LEU A 18 44.40 23.97 -41.06
CA LEU A 18 43.55 23.37 -40.03
C LEU A 18 42.40 24.32 -39.67
N ALA A 19 41.17 23.90 -39.96
CA ALA A 19 40.00 24.36 -39.25
C ALA A 19 39.36 23.16 -38.56
N PHE A 20 39.77 22.94 -37.31
CA PHE A 20 38.99 22.15 -36.37
C PHE A 20 37.63 22.82 -36.22
N LEU A 21 36.59 22.29 -36.87
CA LEU A 21 35.22 22.56 -36.44
C LEU A 21 34.92 21.62 -35.27
N SER A 22 35.19 22.14 -34.07
CA SER A 22 34.67 21.59 -32.82
C SER A 22 33.15 21.73 -32.82
N THR A 23 32.43 20.75 -33.35
CA THR A 23 31.03 20.54 -32.97
C THR A 23 31.02 19.62 -31.77
N ALA A 24 31.19 20.22 -30.58
CA ALA A 24 30.75 19.60 -29.34
C ALA A 24 29.21 19.55 -29.39
N ALA A 25 28.66 18.54 -30.05
CA ALA A 25 27.31 18.09 -29.76
C ALA A 25 27.42 17.20 -28.52
N TYR A 26 27.43 17.85 -27.37
CA TYR A 26 27.09 17.22 -26.12
C TYR A 26 25.62 16.81 -26.26
N ASP A 27 25.34 15.57 -26.62
CA ASP A 27 24.02 15.03 -26.32
C ASP A 27 24.06 14.70 -24.84
N GLU A 28 23.66 15.70 -24.05
CA GLU A 28 23.46 15.60 -22.62
C GLU A 28 22.40 14.54 -22.39
N THR A 29 22.82 13.28 -22.25
CA THR A 29 22.04 12.29 -21.50
C THR A 29 22.05 12.79 -20.06
N THR A 30 21.18 13.77 -19.78
CA THR A 30 20.84 14.17 -18.42
C THR A 30 20.42 12.88 -17.74
N PRO A 31 21.11 12.43 -16.67
CA PRO A 31 20.61 11.30 -15.90
C PRO A 31 19.23 11.70 -15.41
N THR A 32 18.18 11.13 -16.02
CA THR A 32 16.82 11.34 -15.56
C THR A 32 16.83 10.83 -14.13
N LYS A 33 16.81 11.77 -13.17
CA LYS A 33 16.76 11.45 -11.74
C LYS A 33 15.67 10.38 -11.58
N PRO A 34 15.96 9.21 -10.97
CA PRO A 34 14.95 8.18 -10.81
C PRO A 34 13.71 8.83 -10.20
N VAL A 35 12.58 8.77 -10.90
CA VAL A 35 11.31 9.25 -10.35
C VAL A 35 11.09 8.43 -9.10
N GLU A 36 11.19 9.10 -7.94
CA GLU A 36 11.02 8.46 -6.65
C GLU A 36 9.58 7.97 -6.57
N LYS A 37 9.38 6.65 -6.69
CA LYS A 37 8.06 6.05 -6.60
C LYS A 37 7.60 6.14 -5.15
N LYS A 38 6.54 6.91 -4.91
CA LYS A 38 5.84 6.93 -3.62
C LYS A 38 5.27 5.53 -3.37
N VAL A 39 5.70 4.90 -2.29
CA VAL A 39 5.17 3.62 -1.82
C VAL A 39 4.22 3.89 -0.66
N ASP A 40 2.93 3.67 -0.88
CA ASP A 40 1.92 3.86 0.15
C ASP A 40 1.69 2.58 0.96
N VAL A 41 1.39 2.77 2.25
CA VAL A 41 0.95 1.70 3.13
C VAL A 41 -0.57 1.73 3.20
N VAL A 42 -1.20 0.60 2.94
CA VAL A 42 -2.65 0.45 2.91
C VAL A 42 -3.07 -0.68 3.82
N VAL A 43 -4.16 -0.49 4.54
CA VAL A 43 -4.85 -1.54 5.28
C VAL A 43 -6.21 -1.78 4.65
N GLU A 44 -6.54 -3.04 4.38
CA GLU A 44 -7.86 -3.43 3.88
C GLU A 44 -8.53 -4.45 4.79
N GLY A 45 -9.84 -4.55 4.70
CA GLY A 45 -10.60 -5.55 5.44
C GLY A 45 -12.09 -5.46 5.20
N MET A 46 -12.78 -6.46 5.74
CA MET A 46 -14.24 -6.57 5.72
C MET A 46 -14.81 -6.37 7.11
N VAL A 47 -15.98 -5.74 7.19
CA VAL A 47 -16.78 -5.62 8.41
C VAL A 47 -18.14 -6.25 8.19
N TYR A 48 -18.51 -7.16 9.08
CA TYR A 48 -19.74 -7.93 9.02
C TYR A 48 -20.66 -7.68 10.22
N CYS A 49 -21.93 -8.03 10.04
CA CYS A 49 -22.88 -8.28 11.08
C CYS A 49 -22.95 -9.78 11.31
N GLN A 50 -22.59 -10.24 12.51
CA GLN A 50 -22.68 -11.66 12.86
C GLN A 50 -24.14 -12.12 12.90
N SER A 51 -24.44 -13.33 12.42
CA SER A 51 -25.76 -13.92 12.59
C SER A 51 -26.02 -14.24 14.07
N CYS A 52 -27.27 -14.07 14.51
CA CYS A 52 -27.69 -14.35 15.89
C CYS A 52 -27.37 -15.77 16.35
N LYS A 53 -27.46 -16.75 15.45
CA LYS A 53 -27.13 -18.16 15.70
C LYS A 53 -25.68 -18.36 16.18
N TYR A 54 -24.78 -17.48 15.75
CA TYR A 54 -23.36 -17.56 16.07
C TYR A 54 -22.90 -16.44 17.01
N SER A 55 -23.84 -15.67 17.58
CA SER A 55 -23.53 -14.60 18.52
C SER A 55 -22.71 -15.13 19.71
N GLY A 56 -21.67 -14.39 20.11
CA GLY A 56 -20.72 -14.82 21.14
C GLY A 56 -19.63 -15.81 20.67
N SER A 57 -19.70 -16.32 19.43
CA SER A 57 -18.65 -17.16 18.84
C SER A 57 -17.72 -16.35 17.92
N TRP A 58 -16.69 -17.01 17.38
CA TRP A 58 -15.80 -16.44 16.36
C TRP A 58 -16.30 -16.69 14.93
N SER A 59 -17.43 -17.36 14.75
CA SER A 59 -17.95 -17.73 13.43
C SER A 59 -18.55 -16.54 12.70
N LEU A 60 -18.20 -16.41 11.41
CA LEU A 60 -18.80 -15.48 10.47
C LEU A 60 -19.73 -16.18 9.47
N THR A 61 -20.16 -17.41 9.80
CA THR A 61 -21.14 -18.14 9.01
C THR A 61 -22.45 -17.35 8.99
N GLU A 62 -23.07 -17.20 7.82
CA GLU A 62 -24.30 -16.41 7.63
C GLU A 62 -24.16 -14.93 8.06
N ALA A 63 -22.94 -14.40 8.15
CA ALA A 63 -22.71 -13.01 8.47
C ALA A 63 -22.90 -12.12 7.23
N GLU A 64 -23.50 -10.94 7.42
CA GLU A 64 -23.82 -10.01 6.34
C GLU A 64 -22.89 -8.80 6.36
N PRO A 65 -22.40 -8.29 5.22
CA PRO A 65 -21.50 -7.13 5.21
C PRO A 65 -22.21 -5.86 5.69
N ILE A 66 -21.50 -5.02 6.46
CA ILE A 66 -22.06 -3.76 6.96
C ILE A 66 -21.54 -2.57 6.15
N PRO A 67 -22.40 -1.89 5.38
CA PRO A 67 -22.02 -0.64 4.73
C PRO A 67 -21.87 0.50 5.74
N SER A 68 -20.98 1.45 5.44
CA SER A 68 -20.74 2.65 6.27
C SER A 68 -20.40 2.36 7.74
N ALA A 69 -19.87 1.17 8.04
CA ALA A 69 -19.28 0.87 9.33
C ALA A 69 -17.97 1.64 9.50
N LYS A 70 -17.75 2.19 10.69
CA LYS A 70 -16.51 2.88 11.04
C LYS A 70 -15.55 1.93 11.72
N VAL A 71 -14.33 1.90 11.18
CA VAL A 71 -13.16 1.25 11.80
C VAL A 71 -12.06 2.28 11.99
N SER A 72 -11.18 2.06 12.95
CA SER A 72 -9.99 2.88 13.15
C SER A 72 -8.74 2.05 12.87
N VAL A 73 -7.79 2.64 12.15
CA VAL A 73 -6.43 2.13 12.05
C VAL A 73 -5.59 2.89 13.05
N ILE A 74 -4.92 2.17 13.94
CA ILE A 74 -4.08 2.73 14.99
C ILE A 74 -2.69 2.11 14.85
N CYS A 75 -1.67 2.93 14.65
CA CYS A 75 -0.28 2.46 14.66
C CYS A 75 0.46 3.05 15.85
N LYS A 76 1.28 2.21 16.48
CA LYS A 76 2.18 2.58 17.56
C LYS A 76 3.61 2.23 17.18
N ASN A 77 4.54 3.08 17.57
CA ASN A 77 5.96 2.75 17.45
C ASN A 77 6.39 1.75 18.53
N PHE A 78 7.64 1.32 18.47
CA PHE A 78 8.24 0.40 19.44
C PHE A 78 8.20 0.91 20.89
N LYS A 79 8.14 2.24 21.09
CA LYS A 79 7.98 2.92 22.39
C LYS A 79 6.51 2.98 22.85
N LYS A 80 5.58 2.39 22.10
CA LYS A 80 4.13 2.37 22.35
C LYS A 80 3.43 3.73 22.19
N GLU A 81 4.07 4.71 21.59
CA GLU A 81 3.49 6.01 21.24
C GLU A 81 2.64 5.86 19.98
N VAL A 82 1.47 6.49 19.94
CA VAL A 82 0.60 6.47 18.75
C VAL A 82 1.21 7.36 17.67
N THR A 83 1.65 6.77 16.58
CA THR A 83 2.22 7.46 15.42
C THR A 83 1.21 7.68 14.31
N TYR A 84 0.11 6.94 14.32
CA TYR A 84 -0.97 7.06 13.35
C TYR A 84 -2.32 6.72 13.96
N TYR A 85 -3.32 7.54 13.65
CA TYR A 85 -4.72 7.26 13.98
C TYR A 85 -5.63 7.89 12.92
N LYS A 86 -6.48 7.08 12.30
CA LYS A 86 -7.54 7.58 11.42
C LYS A 86 -8.72 6.60 11.40
N ALA A 87 -9.92 7.15 11.34
CA ALA A 87 -11.13 6.36 11.13
C ALA A 87 -11.47 6.29 9.63
N TYR A 88 -11.95 5.13 9.20
CA TYR A 88 -12.36 4.85 7.83
C TYR A 88 -13.73 4.22 7.83
N GLU A 89 -14.46 4.43 6.75
CA GLU A 89 -15.79 3.86 6.53
C GLU A 89 -15.72 2.75 5.50
N THR A 90 -16.51 1.70 5.73
CA THR A 90 -16.72 0.66 4.72
C THR A 90 -17.62 1.16 3.59
N ASN A 91 -17.38 0.65 2.39
CA ASN A 91 -18.21 0.87 1.23
C ASN A 91 -19.53 0.08 1.31
N ALA A 92 -20.33 0.12 0.24
CA ALA A 92 -21.63 -0.57 0.14
C ALA A 92 -21.56 -2.10 0.37
N TYR A 93 -20.39 -2.71 0.25
CA TYR A 93 -20.15 -4.14 0.40
C TYR A 93 -19.46 -4.51 1.71
N GLY A 94 -19.36 -3.57 2.67
CA GLY A 94 -18.71 -3.80 3.95
C GLY A 94 -17.18 -3.86 3.89
N TYR A 95 -16.59 -3.45 2.77
CA TYR A 95 -15.15 -3.41 2.57
C TYR A 95 -14.58 -2.02 2.85
N PHE A 96 -13.44 -1.92 3.54
CA PHE A 96 -12.69 -0.68 3.67
C PHE A 96 -11.30 -0.78 3.03
N TYR A 97 -10.85 0.32 2.44
CA TYR A 97 -9.49 0.51 1.93
C TYR A 97 -8.90 1.76 2.60
N ALA A 98 -8.05 1.52 3.60
CA ALA A 98 -7.49 2.56 4.44
C ALA A 98 -6.06 2.88 3.98
N GLN A 99 -5.89 3.96 3.21
CA GLN A 99 -4.58 4.50 2.88
C GLN A 99 -4.05 5.30 4.07
N LEU A 100 -2.87 4.91 4.58
CA LEU A 100 -2.26 5.50 5.77
C LEU A 100 -1.44 6.74 5.36
N ASP A 101 -2.14 7.79 4.95
CA ASP A 101 -1.52 9.08 4.58
C ASP A 101 -0.64 9.59 5.73
N ASP A 102 0.57 10.07 5.44
CA ASP A 102 1.53 10.57 6.44
C ASP A 102 2.01 9.56 7.50
N PHE A 103 1.75 8.26 7.32
CA PHE A 103 2.35 7.23 8.17
C PHE A 103 3.87 7.23 8.03
N LYS A 104 4.55 7.31 9.18
CA LYS A 104 6.01 7.36 9.28
C LYS A 104 6.50 6.29 10.23
N MET A 105 7.54 5.60 9.82
CA MET A 105 8.31 4.70 10.67
C MET A 105 9.56 5.44 11.14
N SER A 106 9.79 5.48 12.46
CA SER A 106 11.06 5.98 12.99
C SER A 106 12.14 4.90 12.91
N ASN A 107 11.73 3.63 13.02
CA ASN A 107 12.56 2.45 12.82
C ASN A 107 11.83 1.47 11.87
N ASN A 108 12.45 1.18 10.72
CA ASN A 108 11.83 0.37 9.65
C ASN A 108 11.50 -1.09 10.04
N ILE A 109 12.13 -1.61 11.11
CA ILE A 109 11.92 -2.98 11.58
C ILE A 109 10.93 -2.98 12.75
N LEU A 110 11.19 -2.15 13.76
CA LEU A 110 10.42 -2.15 15.01
C LEU A 110 9.06 -1.45 14.89
N ASP A 111 8.95 -0.47 13.99
CA ASP A 111 7.71 0.26 13.72
C ASP A 111 6.96 -0.30 12.50
N HIS A 112 7.37 -1.47 12.01
CA HIS A 112 6.79 -2.09 10.83
C HIS A 112 5.27 -2.30 11.02
N PRO A 113 4.42 -2.04 9.99
CA PRO A 113 2.96 -2.13 10.13
C PRO A 113 2.44 -3.45 10.71
N LEU A 114 3.09 -4.57 10.41
CA LEU A 114 2.76 -5.90 10.95
C LEU A 114 2.88 -5.99 12.48
N HIS A 115 3.71 -5.15 13.11
CA HIS A 115 3.92 -5.14 14.56
C HIS A 115 3.30 -3.91 15.23
N GLY A 116 3.30 -2.78 14.54
CA GLY A 116 2.88 -1.50 15.09
C GLY A 116 1.40 -1.19 14.91
N CYS A 117 0.75 -1.72 13.88
CA CYS A 117 -0.60 -1.31 13.50
C CYS A 117 -1.68 -2.34 13.84
N HIS A 118 -2.84 -1.84 14.25
CA HIS A 118 -4.04 -2.63 14.52
C HIS A 118 -5.29 -1.93 13.99
N VAL A 119 -6.31 -2.71 13.64
CA VAL A 119 -7.64 -2.21 13.28
C VAL A 119 -8.64 -2.46 14.40
N LYS A 120 -9.43 -1.45 14.76
CA LYS A 120 -10.51 -1.57 15.76
C LYS A 120 -11.84 -1.15 15.19
N LEU A 121 -12.89 -1.85 15.58
CA LEU A 121 -14.27 -1.42 15.36
C LEU A 121 -14.53 -0.12 16.14
N VAL A 122 -15.24 0.82 15.51
CA VAL A 122 -15.62 2.10 16.13
C VAL A 122 -17.14 2.17 16.25
N SER A 123 -17.86 2.04 15.13
CA SER A 123 -19.33 2.08 15.14
C SER A 123 -19.92 1.40 13.91
N SER A 124 -21.16 0.92 14.03
CA SER A 124 -21.95 0.42 12.91
C SER A 124 -22.97 1.47 12.47
N ALA A 125 -23.30 1.50 11.18
CA ALA A 125 -24.42 2.28 10.66
C ALA A 125 -25.77 1.58 10.89
N LEU A 126 -25.77 0.30 11.24
CA LEU A 126 -26.96 -0.51 11.46
C LEU A 126 -27.31 -0.56 12.95
N ALA A 127 -28.45 0.03 13.32
CA ALA A 127 -28.89 0.05 14.71
C ALA A 127 -29.11 -1.36 15.30
N ASN A 128 -29.66 -2.27 14.48
CA ASN A 128 -29.89 -3.67 14.85
C ASN A 128 -28.60 -4.50 14.92
N CYS A 129 -27.45 -3.99 14.47
CA CYS A 129 -26.17 -4.67 14.50
C CYS A 129 -25.02 -3.74 14.85
N SER A 130 -25.04 -3.27 16.10
CA SER A 130 -24.18 -2.20 16.61
C SER A 130 -23.33 -2.59 17.82
N LEU A 131 -23.50 -3.81 18.35
CA LEU A 131 -22.71 -4.25 19.50
C LEU A 131 -21.29 -4.60 19.05
N LEU A 132 -20.30 -3.98 19.68
CA LEU A 132 -18.90 -4.30 19.43
C LEU A 132 -18.63 -5.74 19.83
N SER A 133 -18.00 -6.51 18.94
CA SER A 133 -17.56 -7.87 19.23
C SER A 133 -16.04 -7.97 19.14
N ASN A 134 -15.49 -9.01 19.77
CA ASN A 134 -14.07 -9.33 19.63
C ASN A 134 -13.80 -10.43 18.60
N VAL A 135 -14.71 -10.68 17.66
CA VAL A 135 -14.45 -11.57 16.52
C VAL A 135 -13.23 -11.06 15.77
N ASN A 136 -12.23 -11.93 15.60
CA ASN A 136 -10.92 -11.61 15.00
C ASN A 136 -10.27 -10.36 15.61
N TYR A 137 -10.45 -10.18 16.92
CA TYR A 137 -9.90 -9.06 17.70
C TYR A 137 -10.45 -7.67 17.32
N GLY A 138 -11.66 -7.58 16.73
CA GLY A 138 -12.25 -6.30 16.34
C GLY A 138 -12.37 -5.27 17.48
N LEU A 139 -12.58 -5.69 18.73
CA LEU A 139 -12.64 -4.81 19.89
C LEU A 139 -11.24 -4.46 20.43
N TYR A 140 -10.37 -5.46 20.59
CA TYR A 140 -9.05 -5.24 21.22
C TYR A 140 -7.97 -4.74 20.26
N GLY A 141 -8.13 -4.95 18.95
CA GLY A 141 -7.19 -4.59 17.90
C GLY A 141 -6.82 -5.79 17.05
N ALA A 142 -7.32 -5.83 15.82
CA ALA A 142 -6.98 -6.84 14.84
C ALA A 142 -5.57 -6.61 14.29
N PRO A 143 -4.66 -7.60 14.38
CA PRO A 143 -3.33 -7.48 13.79
C PRO A 143 -3.41 -7.45 12.27
N LEU A 144 -2.42 -6.80 11.66
CA LEU A 144 -2.25 -6.79 10.22
C LEU A 144 -1.57 -8.06 9.73
N ARG A 145 -1.93 -8.51 8.53
CA ARG A 145 -1.33 -9.64 7.82
C ARG A 145 -0.88 -9.17 6.44
N PHE A 146 0.28 -9.63 5.98
CA PHE A 146 0.71 -9.38 4.61
C PHE A 146 0.37 -10.60 3.75
N GLU A 147 -0.50 -10.41 2.77
CA GLU A 147 -0.97 -11.49 1.88
C GLU A 147 -0.30 -11.42 0.50
N ASN A 148 0.93 -10.89 0.42
CA ASN A 148 1.68 -10.66 -0.83
C ASN A 148 0.94 -9.73 -1.83
N LYS A 149 0.10 -8.83 -1.32
CA LYS A 149 -0.69 -7.91 -2.13
C LYS A 149 0.04 -6.58 -2.30
N VAL A 150 0.43 -6.28 -3.53
CA VAL A 150 1.07 -5.02 -3.91
C VAL A 150 0.38 -4.47 -5.16
N LEU A 151 -0.16 -3.25 -5.07
CA LEU A 151 -0.68 -2.54 -6.23
C LEU A 151 0.46 -1.79 -6.90
N ARG A 152 0.66 -1.99 -8.22
CA ARG A 152 1.69 -1.28 -8.99
C ARG A 152 1.08 -0.56 -10.18
N GLY A 153 1.23 0.75 -10.21
CA GLY A 153 0.98 1.62 -11.35
C GLY A 153 2.27 2.18 -11.93
N SER A 154 2.15 3.04 -12.94
CA SER A 154 3.30 3.69 -13.58
C SER A 154 4.13 4.53 -12.59
N ASN A 155 3.46 5.33 -11.75
CA ASN A 155 4.07 6.24 -10.77
C ASN A 155 3.55 6.02 -9.34
N TYR A 156 2.91 4.88 -9.08
CA TYR A 156 2.26 4.57 -7.81
C TYR A 156 2.56 3.14 -7.40
N GLU A 157 2.92 2.92 -6.14
CA GLU A 157 3.00 1.60 -5.54
C GLU A 157 2.31 1.62 -4.18
N ALA A 158 1.55 0.57 -3.85
CA ALA A 158 0.96 0.41 -2.53
C ALA A 158 1.17 -1.01 -2.01
N VAL A 159 1.70 -1.12 -0.80
CA VAL A 159 1.79 -2.37 -0.07
C VAL A 159 0.53 -2.51 0.77
N ILE A 160 -0.25 -3.55 0.51
CA ILE A 160 -1.56 -3.73 1.10
C ILE A 160 -1.50 -4.82 2.17
N TYR A 161 -1.92 -4.45 3.38
CA TYR A 161 -2.05 -5.34 4.52
C TYR A 161 -3.52 -5.64 4.79
N ALA A 162 -3.84 -6.90 5.09
CA ALA A 162 -5.18 -7.32 5.44
C ALA A 162 -5.40 -7.27 6.96
N ALA A 163 -6.58 -6.84 7.38
CA ALA A 163 -7.07 -6.91 8.76
C ALA A 163 -8.41 -7.64 8.81
N GLY A 164 -8.62 -8.42 9.88
CA GLY A 164 -9.87 -9.14 10.07
C GLY A 164 -10.06 -10.30 9.07
N PRO A 165 -11.32 -10.66 8.73
CA PRO A 165 -12.53 -9.82 8.82
C PRO A 165 -13.03 -9.51 10.23
N LEU A 166 -13.65 -8.36 10.44
CA LEU A 166 -14.20 -7.94 11.74
C LEU A 166 -15.72 -8.07 11.75
N ALA A 167 -16.33 -8.11 12.94
CA ALA A 167 -17.79 -8.13 13.02
C ALA A 167 -18.37 -7.38 14.22
N PHE A 168 -19.52 -6.75 13.99
CA PHE A 168 -20.44 -6.38 15.05
C PHE A 168 -21.40 -7.54 15.34
N GLN A 169 -22.00 -7.51 16.52
CA GLN A 169 -23.06 -8.42 16.93
C GLN A 169 -24.43 -7.74 16.84
N PRO A 170 -25.49 -8.52 16.58
CA PRO A 170 -26.86 -8.02 16.64
C PRO A 170 -27.18 -7.47 18.03
N ALA A 171 -27.87 -6.33 18.09
CA ALA A 171 -28.25 -5.70 19.35
C ALA A 171 -29.27 -6.53 20.14
N GLN A 172 -30.08 -7.31 19.43
CA GLN A 172 -31.09 -8.19 19.98
C GLN A 172 -31.15 -9.45 19.12
N CYS A 173 -31.19 -10.61 19.77
CA CYS A 173 -31.45 -11.88 19.12
C CYS A 173 -32.71 -12.47 19.73
N ALA A 174 -33.68 -12.84 18.88
CA ALA A 174 -34.81 -13.63 19.34
C ALA A 174 -34.29 -15.00 19.79
N PRO A 175 -34.79 -15.56 20.91
CA PRO A 175 -34.46 -16.92 21.29
C PRO A 175 -34.90 -17.87 20.17
N GLU A 176 -34.05 -18.84 19.82
CA GLU A 176 -34.39 -19.86 18.82
C GLU A 176 -35.59 -20.68 19.34
N THR A 177 -36.73 -20.57 18.68
CA THR A 177 -37.86 -21.46 18.93
C THR A 177 -37.60 -22.77 18.19
N HIS A 178 -37.12 -23.79 18.90
CA HIS A 178 -37.12 -25.15 18.37
C HIS A 178 -38.57 -25.63 18.29
N VAL A 179 -39.10 -25.74 17.07
CA VAL A 179 -40.39 -26.38 16.74
C VAL A 179 -40.13 -27.76 16.17
#